data_AF-Q5FU54-F1
#
_entry.id   AF-Q5FU54-F1
#
_cell.length_a   1.000
_cell.length_b   1.000
_cell.length_c   1.000
_cell.angle_alpha   90.00
_cell.angle_beta   90.00
_cell.angle_gamma   90.00
#
_symmetry.space_group_name_H-M   'P 1'
#
loop_
_entity.id
_entity.type
_entity.pdbx_description
1 polymer ?
#
loop_
_entity_poly.entity_id
_entity_poly.type
_entity_poly.pdbx_seq_one_letter_code
_entity_poly.pdbx_strand_id
1 'polypeptide(L)'
;MAIDAAFLDELRNRTPLPSLIGRRNKLVRSGRNWKTCCPFHGEKTPSFYIYDDHFHCFGCGVHGDAISYVMQSEGRSFPEAVEQLASEAGLEVPKADPRTQARAREAQSLGDVLNLVQESYRRRLYRPEGREGLAYLRGRGLTEETIERFGLGWSGDGRQLLDELRPHGVTVEMLIRAGVMRVDEQGAPKGELFFNRVTFPIRDRRGRMMSFGARTLGDGQPKYLNGPETALFSKRRTLFNLDLAREAVHRGADLVVVEGYMDVIAMDQAGFGGAVAPLGTAMGEEQLELLWRMSPSPILCLDGDAAGARAALRVCEVSLPLLSPERTIRFCRLDPKDDPDSLIRSRGPRAMQEALSGATSMAEELFGLLTAGLVDPGPDQRAALREKLVALSRLIPDKALASEYRSTLLDMFFARFRRKKTFQRKGGESLPLSTQAPGAMRDVESGNLERLNIMTAMLLHHPDILPEVEQAYSGLHLPSELDRLRSALLDWSCQEEERDGLTEESCMSWLEEHGLADLAGRVKGGPLPRSVGDGKVKDEILKVDVIESWWHFYALVNFQTFERTLEEDVTRAVIEGDMEPFVDENGQSGLRFPNALMTRLRVRDALKSGERVGE
;
A
#
# COMPACT_ATOMS: atom_id res chain seq x y z
N MET A 1 23.10 -12.39 15.41
CA MET A 1 23.98 -12.68 16.56
C MET A 1 23.25 -12.20 17.80
N ALA A 2 22.95 -13.08 18.75
CA ALA A 2 22.61 -12.65 20.09
C ALA A 2 23.94 -12.57 20.84
N ILE A 3 24.47 -11.35 20.99
CA ILE A 3 25.59 -11.11 21.92
C ILE A 3 24.97 -11.12 23.31
N ASP A 4 25.57 -11.86 24.24
CA ASP A 4 25.04 -12.01 25.59
C ASP A 4 24.86 -10.66 26.29
N ALA A 5 23.75 -10.49 27.01
CA ALA A 5 23.40 -9.23 27.64
C ALA A 5 24.44 -8.82 28.69
N ALA A 6 25.00 -9.79 29.43
CA ALA A 6 26.04 -9.52 30.42
C ALA A 6 27.33 -8.99 29.78
N PHE A 7 27.70 -9.48 28.59
CA PHE A 7 28.85 -8.96 27.85
C PHE A 7 28.63 -7.51 27.39
N LEU A 8 27.43 -7.19 26.89
CA LEU A 8 27.11 -5.82 26.48
C LEU A 8 27.14 -4.85 27.67
N ASP A 9 26.70 -5.30 28.85
CA ASP A 9 26.75 -4.50 30.06
C ASP A 9 28.19 -4.31 30.58
N GLU A 10 29.02 -5.36 30.55
CA GLU A 10 30.45 -5.22 30.86
C GLU A 10 31.15 -4.25 29.89
N LEU A 11 30.83 -4.34 28.60
CA LEU A 11 31.36 -3.46 27.57
C LEU A 11 30.98 -2.00 27.80
N ARG A 12 29.72 -1.73 28.14
CA ARG A 12 29.25 -0.38 28.52
C ARG A 12 30.00 0.14 29.74
N ASN A 13 30.17 -0.68 30.77
CA ASN A 13 30.88 -0.30 31.99
C ASN A 13 32.36 0.03 31.75
N ARG A 14 33.02 -0.64 30.80
CA ARG A 14 34.41 -0.34 30.41
C ARG A 14 34.55 0.79 29.40
N THR A 15 33.45 1.33 28.90
CA THR A 15 33.44 2.40 27.90
C THR A 15 32.70 3.64 28.41
N PRO A 16 33.29 4.40 29.36
CA PRO A 16 32.64 5.61 29.87
C PRO A 16 32.34 6.62 28.75
N LEU A 17 31.07 7.01 28.63
CA LEU A 17 30.58 7.94 27.61
C LEU A 17 31.36 9.27 27.53
N PRO A 18 31.68 9.95 28.65
CA PRO A 18 32.49 11.17 28.60
C PRO A 18 33.87 10.94 27.96
N SER A 19 34.50 9.80 28.25
CA SER A 19 35.80 9.47 27.69
C SER A 19 35.72 9.13 26.20
N LEU A 20 34.63 8.50 25.76
CA LEU A 20 34.40 8.16 24.35
C LEU A 20 34.09 9.39 23.50
N ILE A 21 33.13 10.20 23.94
CA ILE A 21 32.67 11.39 23.20
C ILE A 21 33.72 12.51 23.26
N GLY A 22 34.42 12.64 24.38
CA GLY A 22 35.47 13.63 24.60
C GLY A 22 36.67 13.52 23.65
N ARG A 23 36.79 12.40 22.90
CA ARG A 23 37.82 12.23 21.87
C ARG A 23 37.63 13.15 20.67
N ARG A 24 36.37 13.44 20.31
CA ARG A 24 36.03 14.25 19.13
C ARG A 24 35.39 15.58 19.49
N ASN A 25 34.78 15.68 20.67
CA ASN A 25 34.00 16.83 21.08
C ASN A 25 34.58 17.45 22.35
N LYS A 26 34.69 18.78 22.37
CA LYS A 26 35.12 19.51 23.57
C LYS A 26 34.00 19.45 24.61
N LEU A 27 34.28 18.82 25.74
CA LEU A 27 33.31 18.68 26.83
C LEU A 27 33.37 19.85 27.81
N VAL A 28 32.20 20.26 28.29
CA VAL A 28 32.03 21.27 29.33
C VAL A 28 31.30 20.64 30.52
N ARG A 29 31.78 20.91 31.74
CA ARG A 29 31.11 20.44 32.97
C ARG A 29 29.75 21.10 33.12
N SER A 30 28.75 20.31 33.50
CA SER A 30 27.40 20.77 33.82
C SER A 30 26.87 20.02 35.05
N GLY A 31 27.20 20.52 36.25
CA GLY A 31 26.94 19.81 37.50
C GLY A 31 27.73 18.51 37.57
N ARG A 32 27.04 17.39 37.85
CA ARG A 32 27.65 16.05 37.86
C ARG A 32 27.94 15.50 36.46
N ASN A 33 27.26 16.02 35.44
CA ASN A 33 27.28 15.52 34.07
C ASN A 33 28.19 16.36 33.17
N TRP A 34 28.29 15.96 31.90
CA TRP A 34 29.00 16.71 30.86
C TRP A 34 28.03 17.17 29.77
N LYS A 35 28.38 18.26 29.08
CA LYS A 35 27.66 18.73 27.91
C LYS A 35 28.61 19.14 26.79
N THR A 36 28.16 19.04 25.55
CA THR A 36 28.88 19.50 24.35
C THR A 36 27.91 19.89 23.24
N CYS A 37 28.42 20.41 22.12
CA CYS A 37 27.62 20.57 20.91
C CYS A 37 27.38 19.20 20.29
N CYS A 38 26.15 18.97 19.83
CA CYS A 38 25.73 17.69 19.27
C CYS A 38 26.63 17.28 18.09
N PRO A 39 27.19 16.05 18.11
CA PRO A 39 27.98 15.54 16.99
C PRO A 39 27.11 15.10 15.80
N PHE A 40 25.79 15.02 15.98
CA PHE A 40 24.87 14.47 14.99
C PHE A 40 24.06 15.54 14.24
N HIS A 41 24.05 16.78 14.72
CA HIS A 41 23.45 17.91 14.02
C HIS A 41 24.21 19.20 14.31
N GLY A 42 24.24 20.12 13.35
CA GLY A 42 25.03 21.35 13.46
C GLY A 42 24.38 22.39 14.37
N GLU A 43 24.87 22.52 15.60
CA GLU A 43 24.45 23.56 16.55
C GLU A 43 25.63 24.38 17.10
N LYS A 44 25.34 25.64 17.48
CA LYS A 44 26.35 26.55 18.08
C LYS A 44 26.32 26.54 19.60
N THR A 45 25.21 26.11 20.20
CA THR A 45 25.01 26.06 21.66
C THR A 45 25.03 24.61 22.13
N PRO A 46 25.76 24.25 23.20
CA PRO A 46 25.78 22.89 23.71
C PRO A 46 24.40 22.40 24.17
N SER A 47 23.75 21.50 23.41
CA SER A 47 22.49 20.85 23.82
C SER A 47 22.64 19.33 24.04
N PHE A 48 23.83 18.78 23.80
CA PHE A 48 24.13 17.36 23.95
C PHE A 48 24.61 17.06 25.37
N TYR A 49 23.75 16.43 26.18
CA TYR A 49 24.03 16.05 27.56
C TYR A 49 24.51 14.60 27.64
N ILE A 50 25.55 14.39 28.45
CA ILE A 50 26.21 13.10 28.64
C ILE A 50 26.10 12.72 30.12
N TYR A 51 25.35 11.65 30.37
CA TYR A 51 25.22 11.00 31.67
C TYR A 51 26.17 9.80 31.74
N ASP A 52 26.20 9.10 32.87
CA ASP A 52 27.13 7.98 33.08
C ASP A 52 26.76 6.76 32.21
N ASP A 53 25.46 6.53 32.00
CA ASP A 53 24.88 5.38 31.31
C ASP A 53 24.38 5.70 29.89
N HIS A 54 23.89 6.92 29.66
CA HIS A 54 23.31 7.33 28.37
C HIS A 54 23.67 8.78 27.99
N PHE A 55 23.39 9.15 26.74
CA PHE A 55 23.40 10.55 26.29
C PHE A 55 22.01 10.95 25.79
N HIS A 56 21.73 12.25 25.83
CA HIS A 56 20.52 12.83 25.26
C HIS A 56 20.80 14.24 24.71
N CYS A 57 20.36 14.51 23.50
CA CYS A 57 20.43 15.84 22.91
C CYS A 57 19.08 16.56 22.99
N PHE A 58 19.04 17.68 23.69
CA PHE A 58 17.81 18.49 23.79
C PHE A 58 17.49 19.30 22.53
N GLY A 59 18.45 19.46 21.61
CA GLY A 59 18.23 20.11 20.32
C GLY A 59 17.52 19.23 19.29
N CYS A 60 18.01 18.00 19.06
CA CYS A 60 17.49 17.10 18.01
C CYS A 60 16.82 15.81 18.53
N GLY A 61 16.77 15.58 19.84
CA GLY A 61 16.12 14.41 20.45
C GLY A 61 16.91 13.10 20.36
N VAL A 62 18.13 13.11 19.78
CA VAL A 62 18.94 11.89 19.70
C VAL A 62 19.36 11.42 21.09
N HIS A 63 19.19 10.12 21.33
CA HIS A 63 19.48 9.46 22.59
C HIS A 63 20.17 8.12 22.33
N GLY A 64 20.94 7.63 23.30
CA GLY A 64 21.58 6.31 23.20
C GLY A 64 22.68 6.07 24.22
N ASP A 65 23.38 4.96 24.05
CA ASP A 65 24.51 4.51 24.86
C ASP A 65 25.84 4.59 24.07
N ALA A 66 26.93 4.10 24.67
CA ALA A 66 28.25 4.10 24.04
C ALA A 66 28.28 3.39 22.68
N ILE A 67 27.54 2.28 22.54
CA ILE A 67 27.46 1.51 21.30
C ILE A 67 26.69 2.32 20.24
N SER A 68 25.54 2.87 20.63
CA SER A 68 24.70 3.72 19.76
C SER A 68 25.47 4.95 19.25
N TYR A 69 26.30 5.56 20.10
CA TYR A 69 27.16 6.67 19.73
C TYR A 69 28.14 6.29 18.61
N VAL A 70 28.86 5.16 18.73
CA VAL A 70 29.80 4.69 17.71
C VAL A 70 29.07 4.34 16.42
N MET A 71 27.92 3.66 16.51
CA MET A 71 27.12 3.32 15.34
C MET A 71 26.71 4.57 14.55
N GLN A 72 26.20 5.58 15.25
CA GLN A 72 25.69 6.79 14.60
C GLN A 72 26.81 7.74 14.15
N SER A 73 27.89 7.86 14.93
CA SER A 73 28.98 8.80 14.61
C SER A 73 29.98 8.27 13.59
N GLU A 74 30.09 6.95 13.45
CA GLU A 74 31.01 6.29 12.51
C GLU A 74 30.32 5.47 11.42
N GLY A 75 28.98 5.42 11.40
CA GLY A 75 28.21 4.64 10.43
C GLY A 75 28.42 3.13 10.56
N ARG A 76 28.83 2.65 11.74
CA ARG A 76 29.11 1.23 12.00
C ARG A 76 27.82 0.45 12.30
N SER A 77 27.80 -0.81 11.89
CA SER A 77 26.77 -1.75 12.35
C SER A 77 26.99 -2.15 13.81
N PHE A 78 25.94 -2.61 14.47
CA PHE A 78 26.01 -3.03 15.88
C PHE A 78 27.17 -4.00 16.20
N PRO A 79 27.44 -5.06 15.41
CA PRO A 79 28.58 -5.95 15.68
C PRO A 79 29.94 -5.24 15.52
N GLU A 80 30.08 -4.36 14.54
CA GLU A 80 31.33 -3.61 14.31
C GLU A 80 31.59 -2.60 15.42
N ALA A 81 30.54 -1.96 15.94
CA ALA A 81 30.63 -1.06 17.08
C ALA A 81 31.01 -1.83 18.36
N VAL A 82 30.41 -3.00 18.58
CA VAL A 82 30.75 -3.88 19.71
C VAL A 82 32.20 -4.38 19.61
N GLU A 83 32.65 -4.83 18.43
CA GLU A 83 34.03 -5.28 18.22
C GLU A 83 35.06 -4.17 18.44
N GLN A 84 34.79 -2.97 17.94
CA GLN A 84 35.66 -1.82 18.17
C GLN A 84 35.77 -1.50 19.66
N LEU A 85 34.63 -1.29 20.32
CA LEU A 85 34.62 -0.92 21.73
C LEU A 85 35.24 -2.01 22.60
N ALA A 86 35.01 -3.29 22.28
CA ALA A 86 35.60 -4.41 23.01
C ALA A 86 37.12 -4.46 22.84
N SER A 87 37.62 -4.26 21.61
CA SER A 87 39.05 -4.15 21.34
C SER A 87 39.70 -2.99 22.11
N GLU A 88 39.02 -1.85 22.21
CA GLU A 88 39.50 -0.68 22.95
C GLU A 88 39.45 -0.90 24.48
N ALA A 89 38.44 -1.62 24.96
CA ALA A 89 38.24 -1.96 26.37
C ALA A 89 39.06 -3.17 26.85
N GLY A 90 39.83 -3.81 25.95
CA GLY A 90 40.58 -5.04 26.23
C GLY A 90 39.69 -6.24 26.55
N LEU A 91 38.48 -6.29 25.99
CA LEU A 91 37.51 -7.38 26.13
C LEU A 91 37.55 -8.26 24.88
N GLU A 92 37.60 -9.58 25.06
CA GLU A 92 37.47 -10.52 23.95
C GLU A 92 35.97 -10.72 23.66
N VAL A 93 35.52 -10.34 22.46
CA VAL A 93 34.13 -10.54 22.05
C VAL A 93 33.83 -12.04 22.01
N PRO A 94 32.74 -12.52 22.63
CA PRO A 94 32.34 -13.93 22.58
C PRO A 94 32.33 -14.41 21.13
N LYS A 95 33.17 -15.40 20.83
CA LYS A 95 33.32 -15.94 19.48
C LYS A 95 31.96 -16.49 19.04
N ALA A 96 31.50 -16.06 17.87
CA ALA A 96 30.33 -16.65 17.23
C ALA A 96 30.50 -18.18 17.14
N ASP A 97 29.41 -18.92 17.33
CA ASP A 97 29.32 -20.38 17.15
C ASP A 97 30.27 -20.85 16.03
N PRO A 98 31.11 -21.89 16.23
CA PRO A 98 32.01 -22.42 15.20
C PRO A 98 31.36 -22.58 13.82
N ARG A 99 30.05 -22.90 13.76
CA ARG A 99 29.30 -22.96 12.49
C ARG A 99 29.10 -21.59 11.84
N THR A 100 28.87 -20.55 12.64
CA THR A 100 28.77 -19.15 12.19
C THR A 100 30.12 -18.61 11.74
N GLN A 101 31.22 -18.94 12.44
CA GLN A 101 32.58 -18.61 11.99
C GLN A 101 32.97 -19.34 10.70
N ALA A 102 32.62 -20.62 10.57
CA ALA A 102 32.85 -21.38 9.34
C ALA A 102 32.07 -20.78 8.16
N ARG A 103 30.79 -20.44 8.35
CA ARG A 103 29.97 -19.74 7.35
C ARG A 103 30.53 -18.36 7.00
N ALA A 104 31.07 -17.61 7.96
CA ALA A 104 31.68 -16.30 7.70
C ALA A 104 32.99 -16.43 6.90
N ARG A 105 33.83 -17.42 7.21
CA ARG A 105 35.07 -17.72 6.46
C ARG A 105 34.77 -18.21 5.05
N GLU A 106 33.74 -19.05 4.90
CA GLU A 106 33.23 -19.48 3.60
C GLU A 106 32.66 -18.31 2.80
N ALA A 107 31.86 -17.45 3.43
CA ALA A 107 31.33 -16.25 2.80
C ALA A 107 32.45 -15.31 2.31
N GLN A 108 33.50 -15.14 3.12
CA GLN A 108 34.67 -14.36 2.74
C GLN A 108 35.40 -14.98 1.55
N SER A 109 35.65 -16.30 1.58
CA SER A 109 36.32 -16.98 0.47
C SER A 109 35.51 -16.99 -0.83
N LEU A 110 34.17 -17.06 -0.75
CA LEU A 110 33.30 -16.94 -1.92
C LEU A 110 33.26 -15.51 -2.48
N GLY A 111 33.27 -14.50 -1.61
CA GLY A 111 33.34 -13.09 -2.02
C GLY A 111 34.64 -12.78 -2.76
N ASP A 112 35.77 -13.30 -2.27
CA ASP A 112 37.08 -13.17 -2.91
C ASP A 112 37.11 -13.83 -4.30
N VAL A 113 36.51 -15.01 -4.44
CA VAL A 113 36.34 -15.68 -5.74
C VAL A 113 35.51 -14.82 -6.69
N LEU A 114 34.38 -14.27 -6.24
CA LEU A 114 33.54 -13.40 -7.07
C LEU A 114 34.25 -12.11 -7.49
N ASN A 115 35.10 -11.54 -6.64
CA ASN A 115 35.95 -10.39 -7.00
C ASN A 115 36.94 -10.75 -8.11
N LEU A 116 37.61 -11.91 -8.03
CA LEU A 116 38.50 -12.40 -9.08
C LEU A 116 37.76 -12.64 -10.40
N VAL A 117 36.56 -13.22 -10.33
CA VAL A 117 35.69 -13.40 -11.51
C VAL A 117 35.29 -12.04 -12.10
N GLN A 118 34.94 -11.07 -11.25
CA GLN A 118 34.60 -9.72 -11.71
C GLN A 118 35.79 -9.06 -12.42
N GLU A 119 36.99 -9.16 -11.86
CA GLU A 119 38.20 -8.61 -12.48
C GLU A 119 38.45 -9.24 -13.85
N SER A 120 38.34 -10.57 -13.95
CA SER A 120 38.41 -11.28 -15.23
C SER A 120 37.40 -10.72 -16.24
N TYR A 121 36.10 -10.67 -15.89
CA TYR A 121 35.06 -10.19 -16.80
C TYR A 121 35.25 -8.73 -17.22
N ARG A 122 35.70 -7.86 -16.32
CA ARG A 122 36.02 -6.47 -16.64
C ARG A 122 37.19 -6.38 -17.62
N ARG A 123 38.26 -7.15 -17.43
CA ARG A 123 39.38 -7.22 -18.39
C ARG A 123 38.93 -7.74 -19.75
N ARG A 124 38.08 -8.77 -19.79
CA ARG A 124 37.55 -9.35 -21.04
C ARG A 124 36.72 -8.37 -21.85
N LEU A 125 35.99 -7.46 -21.20
CA LEU A 125 35.19 -6.43 -21.89
C LEU A 125 36.02 -5.56 -22.84
N TYR A 126 37.28 -5.27 -22.49
CA TYR A 126 38.19 -4.45 -23.29
C TYR A 126 39.11 -5.27 -24.22
N ARG A 127 38.94 -6.59 -24.28
CA ARG A 127 39.66 -7.48 -25.21
C ARG A 127 38.87 -7.68 -26.51
N PRO A 128 39.47 -8.23 -27.58
CA PRO A 128 38.77 -8.47 -28.84
C PRO A 128 37.45 -9.25 -28.68
N GLU A 129 37.40 -10.21 -27.76
CA GLU A 129 36.21 -11.00 -27.43
C GLU A 129 35.07 -10.18 -26.79
N GLY A 130 35.38 -9.10 -26.08
CA GLY A 130 34.40 -8.22 -25.43
C GLY A 130 33.91 -7.07 -26.31
N ARG A 131 34.43 -6.95 -27.54
CA ARG A 131 34.14 -5.83 -28.45
C ARG A 131 32.64 -5.61 -28.67
N GLU A 132 31.87 -6.70 -28.81
CA GLU A 132 30.42 -6.63 -28.98
C GLU A 132 29.72 -6.10 -27.71
N GLY A 133 30.13 -6.59 -26.53
CA GLY A 133 29.65 -6.10 -25.23
C GLY A 133 29.93 -4.63 -25.02
N LEU A 134 31.16 -4.19 -25.30
CA LEU A 134 31.54 -2.78 -25.16
C LEU A 134 30.80 -1.89 -26.17
N ALA A 135 30.64 -2.35 -27.42
CA ALA A 135 29.87 -1.63 -28.42
C ALA A 135 28.39 -1.49 -28.03
N TYR A 136 27.80 -2.55 -27.45
CA TYR A 136 26.44 -2.50 -26.92
C TYR A 136 26.31 -1.49 -25.77
N LEU A 137 27.21 -1.51 -24.77
CA LEU A 137 27.17 -0.59 -23.63
C LEU A 137 27.31 0.87 -24.08
N ARG A 138 28.25 1.14 -24.98
CA ARG A 138 28.42 2.47 -25.59
C ARG A 138 27.23 2.87 -26.46
N GLY A 139 26.63 1.92 -27.19
CA GLY A 139 25.41 2.12 -27.97
C GLY A 139 24.19 2.47 -27.10
N ARG A 140 24.18 2.04 -25.84
CA ARG A 140 23.21 2.48 -24.81
C ARG A 140 23.52 3.87 -24.24
N GLY A 141 24.62 4.51 -24.64
CA GLY A 141 25.02 5.83 -24.18
C GLY A 141 25.72 5.82 -22.83
N LEU A 142 26.24 4.68 -22.38
CA LEU A 142 27.01 4.61 -21.14
C LEU A 142 28.43 5.15 -21.35
N THR A 143 28.87 6.00 -20.42
CA THR A 143 30.24 6.53 -20.37
C THR A 143 31.21 5.48 -19.82
N GLU A 144 32.51 5.63 -20.12
CA GLU A 144 33.54 4.77 -19.56
C GLU A 144 33.58 4.84 -18.03
N GLU A 145 33.35 6.04 -17.47
CA GLU A 145 33.25 6.24 -16.02
C GLU A 145 32.10 5.42 -15.42
N THR A 146 30.93 5.43 -16.06
CA THR A 146 29.78 4.63 -15.62
C THR A 146 30.03 3.13 -15.74
N ILE A 147 30.61 2.67 -16.86
CA ILE A 147 30.98 1.26 -17.07
C ILE A 147 31.94 0.80 -15.96
N GLU A 148 32.93 1.63 -15.64
CA GLU A 148 33.94 1.40 -14.61
C GLU A 148 33.33 1.40 -13.20
N ARG A 149 32.52 2.41 -12.87
CA ARG A 149 31.87 2.58 -11.56
C ARG A 149 30.94 1.42 -11.20
N PHE A 150 30.14 0.95 -12.16
CA PHE A 150 29.29 -0.23 -11.96
C PHE A 150 30.06 -1.56 -12.11
N GLY A 151 31.29 -1.50 -12.61
CA GLY A 151 32.15 -2.66 -12.84
C GLY A 151 31.59 -3.66 -13.83
N LEU A 152 30.96 -3.15 -14.89
CA LEU A 152 30.39 -3.96 -15.96
C LEU A 152 31.49 -4.76 -16.67
N GLY A 153 31.14 -5.95 -17.14
CA GLY A 153 32.11 -6.86 -17.76
C GLY A 153 31.53 -7.67 -18.92
N TRP A 154 32.36 -8.57 -19.45
CA TRP A 154 32.00 -9.56 -20.45
C TRP A 154 32.37 -10.96 -19.98
N SER A 155 31.42 -11.89 -20.04
CA SER A 155 31.63 -13.25 -19.51
C SER A 155 32.57 -14.10 -20.36
N GLY A 156 32.84 -13.73 -21.62
CA GLY A 156 33.60 -14.56 -22.56
C GLY A 156 32.80 -15.77 -23.05
N ASP A 157 33.46 -16.70 -23.73
CA ASP A 157 32.85 -17.86 -24.41
C ASP A 157 32.42 -19.01 -23.49
N GLY A 158 32.69 -18.90 -22.19
CA GLY A 158 32.32 -19.88 -21.17
C GLY A 158 33.31 -21.04 -20.97
N ARG A 159 34.56 -20.91 -21.45
CA ARG A 159 35.55 -22.01 -21.42
C ARG A 159 36.83 -21.73 -20.64
N GLN A 160 37.15 -20.47 -20.37
CA GLN A 160 38.50 -20.06 -19.94
C GLN A 160 38.59 -19.61 -18.48
N LEU A 161 37.47 -19.40 -17.79
CA LEU A 161 37.47 -18.79 -16.45
C LEU A 161 38.20 -19.63 -15.42
N LEU A 162 37.99 -20.95 -15.41
CA LEU A 162 38.66 -21.83 -14.45
C LEU A 162 40.19 -21.80 -14.66
N ASP A 163 40.65 -21.92 -15.89
CA ASP A 163 42.08 -21.92 -16.20
C ASP A 163 42.74 -20.57 -15.86
N GLU A 164 42.02 -19.45 -16.08
CA GLU A 164 42.48 -18.11 -15.72
C GLU A 164 42.63 -17.92 -14.20
N LEU A 165 41.72 -18.50 -13.42
CA LEU A 165 41.66 -18.29 -11.97
C LEU A 165 42.42 -19.35 -11.16
N ARG A 166 42.78 -20.49 -11.74
CA ARG A 166 43.60 -21.54 -11.09
C ARG A 166 44.89 -21.02 -10.43
N PRO A 167 45.68 -20.12 -11.04
CA PRO A 167 46.89 -19.56 -10.40
C PRO A 167 46.61 -18.81 -9.09
N HIS A 168 45.38 -18.35 -8.88
CA HIS A 168 44.94 -17.66 -7.66
C HIS A 168 44.36 -18.65 -6.63
N GLY A 169 44.55 -19.95 -6.81
CA GLY A 169 44.04 -21.00 -5.91
C GLY A 169 42.54 -21.28 -6.06
N VAL A 170 41.90 -20.73 -7.09
CA VAL A 170 40.47 -20.96 -7.33
C VAL A 170 40.24 -22.37 -7.89
N THR A 171 39.32 -23.08 -7.26
CA THR A 171 38.93 -24.44 -7.67
C THR A 171 37.55 -24.45 -8.34
N VAL A 172 37.26 -25.52 -9.07
CA VAL A 172 35.95 -25.75 -9.70
C VAL A 172 34.81 -25.72 -8.66
N GLU A 173 35.02 -26.30 -7.49
CA GLU A 173 34.05 -26.36 -6.40
C GLU A 173 33.72 -24.97 -5.86
N MET A 174 34.73 -24.10 -5.74
CA MET A 174 34.51 -22.71 -5.31
C MET A 174 33.65 -21.94 -6.32
N LEU A 175 33.86 -22.15 -7.63
CA LEU A 175 33.06 -21.52 -8.68
C LEU A 175 31.62 -22.04 -8.73
N ILE A 176 31.41 -23.33 -8.45
CA ILE A 176 30.06 -23.92 -8.29
C ILE A 176 29.35 -23.25 -7.11
N ARG A 177 29.99 -23.20 -5.94
CA ARG A 177 29.43 -22.59 -4.72
C ARG A 177 29.20 -21.08 -4.85
N ALA A 178 30.04 -20.40 -5.63
CA ALA A 178 29.87 -18.99 -5.97
C ALA A 178 28.76 -18.75 -7.00
N GLY A 179 28.18 -19.81 -7.59
CA GLY A 179 27.07 -19.72 -8.54
C GLY A 179 27.48 -19.23 -9.93
N VAL A 180 28.75 -19.39 -10.32
CA VAL A 180 29.25 -18.99 -11.66
C VAL A 180 29.45 -20.19 -12.60
N MET A 181 29.19 -21.41 -12.12
CA MET A 181 29.32 -22.65 -12.89
C MET A 181 28.04 -23.49 -12.78
N ARG A 182 27.61 -24.04 -13.91
CA ARG A 182 26.49 -24.99 -13.98
C ARG A 182 26.97 -26.35 -13.51
N VAL A 183 26.04 -27.09 -12.92
CA VAL A 183 26.22 -28.50 -12.57
C VAL A 183 25.19 -29.36 -13.31
N ASP A 184 25.50 -30.64 -13.51
CA ASP A 184 24.54 -31.64 -13.93
C ASP A 184 23.73 -32.18 -12.73
N GLU A 185 22.88 -33.18 -12.98
CA GLU A 185 22.02 -33.79 -11.96
C GLU A 185 22.82 -34.50 -10.85
N GLN A 186 24.06 -34.91 -11.15
CA GLN A 186 24.97 -35.59 -10.23
C GLN A 186 25.89 -34.60 -9.50
N GLY A 187 25.76 -33.29 -9.77
CA GLY A 187 26.56 -32.24 -9.16
C GLY A 187 27.92 -32.00 -9.86
N ALA A 188 28.18 -32.66 -10.99
CA ALA A 188 29.43 -32.49 -11.72
C ALA A 188 29.40 -31.21 -12.59
N PRO A 189 30.54 -30.53 -12.79
CA PRO A 189 30.61 -29.28 -13.53
C PRO A 189 30.22 -29.46 -15.00
N LYS A 190 29.24 -28.68 -15.46
CA LYS A 190 28.70 -28.66 -16.83
C LYS A 190 29.17 -27.44 -17.65
N GLY A 191 30.04 -26.62 -17.07
CA GLY A 191 30.62 -25.42 -17.68
C GLY A 191 30.09 -24.12 -17.08
N GLU A 192 30.65 -22.99 -17.51
CA GLU A 192 30.32 -21.67 -16.97
C GLU A 192 28.82 -21.34 -17.13
N LEU A 193 28.24 -20.68 -16.11
CA LEU A 193 26.85 -20.24 -16.12
C LEU A 193 26.65 -19.05 -17.05
N PHE A 194 27.57 -18.09 -16.96
CA PHE A 194 27.56 -16.89 -17.77
C PHE A 194 28.51 -17.10 -18.96
N PHE A 195 27.97 -17.04 -20.17
CA PHE A 195 28.74 -17.16 -21.41
C PHE A 195 28.09 -16.28 -22.48
N ASN A 196 28.90 -15.58 -23.27
CA ASN A 196 28.53 -14.58 -24.28
C ASN A 196 27.52 -13.55 -23.76
N ARG A 197 27.79 -12.97 -22.58
CA ARG A 197 26.92 -12.01 -21.90
C ARG A 197 27.69 -10.82 -21.35
N VAL A 198 27.05 -9.66 -21.40
CA VAL A 198 27.43 -8.49 -20.59
C VAL A 198 27.05 -8.78 -19.14
N THR A 199 27.96 -8.57 -18.21
CA THR A 199 27.77 -8.88 -16.79
C THR A 199 27.56 -7.62 -15.95
N PHE A 200 26.64 -7.72 -14.98
CA PHE A 200 26.22 -6.70 -14.04
C PHE A 200 26.51 -7.21 -12.63
N PRO A 201 27.57 -6.72 -11.96
CA PRO A 201 27.93 -7.15 -10.62
C PRO A 201 26.82 -6.84 -9.61
N ILE A 202 26.46 -7.81 -8.77
CA ILE A 202 25.49 -7.62 -7.68
C ILE A 202 26.25 -7.61 -6.36
N ARG A 203 26.06 -6.54 -5.59
CA ARG A 203 26.77 -6.28 -4.33
C ARG A 203 25.81 -6.20 -3.16
N ASP A 204 26.32 -6.45 -1.97
CA ASP A 204 25.60 -6.19 -0.73
C ASP A 204 25.61 -4.70 -0.38
N ARG A 205 24.91 -4.31 0.70
CA ARG A 205 24.88 -2.92 1.21
C ARG A 205 26.25 -2.30 1.57
N ARG A 206 27.32 -3.10 1.63
CA ARG A 206 28.70 -2.69 1.91
C ARG A 206 29.59 -2.72 0.65
N GLY A 207 29.02 -2.99 -0.52
CA GLY A 207 29.75 -3.08 -1.79
C GLY A 207 30.46 -4.42 -2.02
N ARG A 208 30.26 -5.42 -1.16
CA ARG A 208 30.89 -6.74 -1.31
C ARG A 208 30.15 -7.57 -2.36
N MET A 209 30.89 -8.25 -3.22
CA MET A 209 30.32 -9.08 -4.28
C MET A 209 29.48 -10.23 -3.72
N MET A 210 28.28 -10.39 -4.28
CA MET A 210 27.34 -11.47 -3.93
C MET A 210 27.03 -12.37 -5.13
N SER A 211 26.86 -11.78 -6.33
CA SER A 211 26.49 -12.51 -7.54
C SER A 211 26.66 -11.64 -8.79
N PHE A 212 26.13 -12.10 -9.92
CA PHE A 212 26.04 -11.36 -11.17
C PHE A 212 24.63 -11.47 -11.78
N GLY A 213 24.17 -10.37 -12.36
CA GLY A 213 23.20 -10.39 -13.46
C GLY A 213 23.95 -10.44 -14.79
N ALA A 214 23.34 -10.98 -15.84
CA ALA A 214 23.99 -11.11 -17.14
C ALA A 214 23.00 -11.00 -18.30
N ARG A 215 23.32 -10.18 -19.30
CA ARG A 215 22.51 -9.96 -20.50
C ARG A 215 23.17 -10.55 -21.73
N THR A 216 22.43 -11.34 -22.51
CA THR A 216 22.90 -11.79 -23.84
C THR A 216 22.65 -10.74 -24.91
N LEU A 217 23.50 -10.73 -25.94
CA LEU A 217 23.41 -9.79 -27.07
C LEU A 217 22.83 -10.42 -28.34
N GLY A 218 22.81 -11.76 -28.42
CA GLY A 218 22.21 -12.52 -29.53
C GLY A 218 20.92 -13.22 -29.13
N ASP A 219 20.58 -14.30 -29.83
CA ASP A 219 19.32 -15.06 -29.67
C ASP A 219 19.29 -15.97 -28.42
N GLY A 220 20.26 -15.82 -27.52
CA GLY A 220 20.33 -16.61 -26.30
C GLY A 220 19.11 -16.36 -25.40
N GLN A 221 18.50 -17.42 -24.88
CA GLN A 221 17.44 -17.32 -23.89
C GLN A 221 17.93 -17.85 -22.53
N PRO A 222 17.53 -17.22 -21.40
CA PRO A 222 16.77 -15.97 -21.30
C PRO A 222 17.63 -14.72 -21.63
N LYS A 223 16.98 -13.60 -22.01
CA LYS A 223 17.63 -12.32 -22.30
C LYS A 223 18.49 -11.82 -21.13
N TYR A 224 17.93 -11.83 -19.92
CA TYR A 224 18.63 -11.58 -18.67
C TYR A 224 18.67 -12.86 -17.83
N LEU A 225 19.82 -13.11 -17.21
CA LEU A 225 20.06 -14.24 -16.33
C LEU A 225 20.72 -13.75 -15.04
N ASN A 226 20.10 -14.07 -13.90
CA ASN A 226 20.68 -13.79 -12.60
C ASN A 226 21.34 -15.06 -12.06
N GLY A 227 22.42 -14.91 -11.31
CA GLY A 227 23.03 -16.02 -10.58
C GLY A 227 22.02 -16.77 -9.71
N PRO A 228 22.28 -18.06 -9.40
CA PRO A 228 21.43 -18.86 -8.54
C PRO A 228 21.51 -18.37 -7.08
N GLU A 229 20.59 -18.81 -6.23
CA GLU A 229 20.72 -18.59 -4.78
C GLU A 229 22.02 -19.25 -4.27
N THR A 230 22.77 -18.55 -3.42
CA THR A 230 24.02 -19.04 -2.81
C THR A 230 24.06 -18.68 -1.33
N ALA A 231 25.10 -19.11 -0.61
CA ALA A 231 25.33 -18.66 0.77
C ALA A 231 25.51 -17.13 0.88
N LEU A 232 25.94 -16.47 -0.20
CA LEU A 232 26.11 -15.02 -0.27
C LEU A 232 24.92 -14.29 -0.87
N PHE A 233 24.11 -14.95 -1.70
CA PHE A 233 23.14 -14.27 -2.55
C PHE A 233 21.74 -14.83 -2.43
N SER A 234 20.78 -13.94 -2.12
CA SER A 234 19.37 -14.23 -2.22
C SER A 234 18.61 -13.13 -2.95
N LYS A 235 17.90 -13.51 -4.03
CA LYS A 235 17.16 -12.57 -4.88
C LYS A 235 16.08 -11.82 -4.10
N ARG A 236 15.43 -12.50 -3.15
CA ARG A 236 14.35 -11.94 -2.32
C ARG A 236 14.81 -10.89 -1.33
N ARG A 237 16.11 -10.84 -1.01
CA ARG A 237 16.67 -9.97 0.05
C ARG A 237 17.72 -9.01 -0.49
N THR A 238 17.84 -8.91 -1.81
CA THR A 238 18.85 -8.10 -2.47
C THR A 238 18.17 -7.23 -3.52
N LEU A 239 18.66 -6.00 -3.63
CA LEU A 239 18.33 -5.07 -4.70
C LEU A 239 19.63 -4.74 -5.43
N PHE A 240 19.57 -4.61 -6.75
CA PHE A 240 20.69 -4.10 -7.52
C PHE A 240 20.99 -2.65 -7.13
N ASN A 241 22.28 -2.28 -7.13
CA ASN A 241 22.80 -0.94 -6.81
C ASN A 241 22.53 -0.43 -5.38
N LEU A 242 22.23 -1.34 -4.44
CA LEU A 242 21.89 -0.97 -3.07
C LEU A 242 23.02 -0.22 -2.35
N ASP A 243 24.28 -0.58 -2.60
CA ASP A 243 25.45 0.06 -2.01
C ASP A 243 25.59 1.53 -2.41
N LEU A 244 25.54 1.82 -3.72
CA LEU A 244 25.66 3.19 -4.23
C LEU A 244 24.40 4.02 -3.92
N ALA A 245 23.21 3.43 -4.07
CA ALA A 245 21.96 4.11 -3.80
C ALA A 245 21.84 4.53 -2.33
N ARG A 246 22.30 3.71 -1.39
CA ARG A 246 22.29 4.06 0.04
C ARG A 246 23.12 5.29 0.34
N GLU A 247 24.30 5.41 -0.28
CA GLU A 247 25.15 6.58 -0.09
C GLU A 247 24.51 7.84 -0.71
N ALA A 248 23.91 7.71 -1.90
CA ALA A 248 23.20 8.80 -2.55
C ALA A 248 21.98 9.27 -1.74
N VAL A 249 21.15 8.34 -1.25
CA VAL A 249 19.97 8.63 -0.42
C VAL A 249 20.37 9.32 0.89
N HIS A 250 21.47 8.87 1.52
CA HIS A 250 21.98 9.53 2.71
C HIS A 250 22.40 10.99 2.46
N ARG A 251 22.83 11.32 1.23
CA ARG A 251 23.13 12.70 0.81
C ARG A 251 21.91 13.50 0.36
N GLY A 252 20.71 12.93 0.44
CA GLY A 252 19.45 13.60 0.11
C GLY A 252 18.87 13.27 -1.27
N ALA A 253 19.38 12.25 -1.97
CA ALA A 253 18.74 11.77 -3.20
C ALA A 253 17.44 11.02 -2.90
N ASP A 254 16.46 11.10 -3.80
CA ASP A 254 15.27 10.25 -3.75
C ASP A 254 15.64 8.78 -3.97
N LEU A 255 15.04 7.88 -3.18
CA LEU A 255 15.12 6.44 -3.42
C LEU A 255 14.09 6.05 -4.47
N VAL A 256 14.58 5.61 -5.63
CA VAL A 256 13.73 5.24 -6.77
C VAL A 256 13.92 3.75 -7.12
N VAL A 257 12.82 3.02 -7.23
CA VAL A 257 12.79 1.63 -7.65
C VAL A 257 12.39 1.57 -9.12
N VAL A 258 13.22 0.93 -9.94
CA VAL A 258 12.98 0.68 -11.38
C VAL A 258 13.05 -0.82 -11.68
N GLU A 259 12.69 -1.24 -12.89
CA GLU A 259 12.58 -2.66 -13.23
C GLU A 259 13.91 -3.36 -13.49
N GLY A 260 14.85 -2.69 -14.18
CA GLY A 260 16.02 -3.33 -14.74
C GLY A 260 17.37 -2.73 -14.35
N TYR A 261 18.43 -3.49 -14.61
CA TYR A 261 19.82 -3.05 -14.44
C TYR A 261 20.15 -1.79 -15.24
N MET A 262 19.71 -1.75 -16.50
CA MET A 262 20.01 -0.65 -17.40
C MET A 262 19.30 0.63 -16.96
N ASP A 263 18.08 0.53 -16.45
CA ASP A 263 17.33 1.67 -15.92
C ASP A 263 18.06 2.29 -14.73
N VAL A 264 18.54 1.46 -13.79
CA VAL A 264 19.33 1.94 -12.65
C VAL A 264 20.61 2.64 -13.11
N ILE A 265 21.34 2.04 -14.04
CA ILE A 265 22.61 2.60 -14.53
C ILE A 265 22.37 3.92 -15.29
N ALA A 266 21.32 3.97 -16.11
CA ALA A 266 20.94 5.18 -16.85
C ALA A 266 20.49 6.31 -15.89
N MET A 267 19.71 5.97 -14.87
CA MET A 267 19.30 6.90 -13.82
C MET A 267 20.50 7.45 -13.04
N ASP A 268 21.41 6.59 -12.58
CA ASP A 268 22.61 7.03 -11.86
C ASP A 268 23.50 7.93 -12.73
N GLN A 269 23.72 7.57 -14.01
CA GLN A 269 24.48 8.40 -14.95
C GLN A 269 23.81 9.77 -15.19
N ALA A 270 22.48 9.83 -15.13
CA ALA A 270 21.70 11.06 -15.25
C ALA A 270 21.63 11.89 -13.95
N GLY A 271 22.27 11.44 -12.86
CA GLY A 271 22.32 12.14 -11.57
C GLY A 271 21.31 11.64 -10.53
N PHE A 272 20.50 10.64 -10.86
CA PHE A 272 19.55 10.01 -9.93
C PHE A 272 20.20 8.82 -9.21
N GLY A 273 21.20 9.12 -8.39
CA GLY A 273 22.04 8.08 -7.75
C GLY A 273 21.32 7.16 -6.76
N GLY A 274 20.10 7.50 -6.34
CA GLY A 274 19.26 6.68 -5.45
C GLY A 274 18.47 5.56 -6.15
N ALA A 275 18.75 5.25 -7.42
CA ALA A 275 18.04 4.22 -8.17
C ALA A 275 18.45 2.79 -7.78
N VAL A 276 17.48 1.89 -7.60
CA VAL A 276 17.66 0.46 -7.32
C VAL A 276 16.70 -0.40 -8.14
N ALA A 277 17.01 -1.68 -8.33
CA ALA A 277 16.12 -2.62 -9.06
C ALA A 277 15.98 -3.99 -8.37
N PRO A 278 14.80 -4.63 -8.41
CA PRO A 278 14.62 -6.00 -7.96
C PRO A 278 15.25 -7.01 -8.93
N LEU A 279 15.61 -8.19 -8.43
CA LEU A 279 16.42 -9.16 -9.17
C LEU A 279 15.57 -10.28 -9.83
N GLY A 280 14.66 -9.87 -10.71
CA GLY A 280 13.90 -10.77 -11.59
C GLY A 280 12.70 -11.49 -10.95
N THR A 281 12.26 -11.05 -9.78
CA THR A 281 11.02 -11.49 -9.13
C THR A 281 10.12 -10.29 -8.88
N ALA A 282 8.81 -10.54 -8.73
CA ALA A 282 7.93 -9.55 -8.12
C ALA A 282 8.52 -9.08 -6.79
N MET A 283 8.44 -7.78 -6.52
CA MET A 283 8.94 -7.20 -5.28
C MET A 283 8.17 -7.79 -4.09
N GLY A 284 8.91 -8.34 -3.13
CA GLY A 284 8.36 -8.99 -1.94
C GLY A 284 8.52 -8.15 -0.68
N GLU A 285 7.94 -8.64 0.42
CA GLU A 285 7.96 -7.97 1.74
C GLU A 285 9.38 -7.64 2.21
N GLU A 286 10.34 -8.56 2.07
CA GLU A 286 11.71 -8.32 2.55
C GLU A 286 12.45 -7.23 1.77
N GLN A 287 12.10 -7.02 0.50
CA GLN A 287 12.61 -5.91 -0.30
C GLN A 287 11.95 -4.60 0.08
N LEU A 288 10.64 -4.59 0.35
CA LEU A 288 9.94 -3.40 0.84
C LEU A 288 10.51 -2.92 2.19
N GLU A 289 10.71 -3.85 3.13
CA GLU A 289 11.36 -3.57 4.41
C GLU A 289 12.78 -3.03 4.24
N LEU A 290 13.52 -3.51 3.23
CA LEU A 290 14.84 -2.97 2.92
C LEU A 290 14.78 -1.53 2.40
N LEU A 291 13.81 -1.20 1.55
CA LEU A 291 13.59 0.15 1.02
C LEU A 291 13.20 1.13 2.15
N TRP A 292 12.27 0.74 3.03
CA TRP A 292 11.81 1.60 4.13
C TRP A 292 12.87 1.91 5.17
N ARG A 293 13.92 1.09 5.28
CA ARG A 293 15.10 1.41 6.11
C ARG A 293 15.96 2.53 5.52
N MET A 294 15.83 2.81 4.23
CA MET A 294 16.62 3.82 3.52
C MET A 294 15.82 5.10 3.30
N SER A 295 14.53 4.99 2.97
CA SER A 295 13.62 6.12 2.79
C SER A 295 12.23 5.76 3.30
N PRO A 296 11.54 6.64 4.04
CA PRO A 296 10.17 6.40 4.49
C PRO A 296 9.15 6.40 3.34
N SER A 297 9.50 6.97 2.17
CA SER A 297 8.59 7.11 1.01
C SER A 297 9.29 6.87 -0.34
N PRO A 298 9.80 5.65 -0.60
CA PRO A 298 10.40 5.30 -1.88
C PRO A 298 9.42 5.52 -3.04
N ILE A 299 9.97 5.88 -4.20
CA ILE A 299 9.22 6.07 -5.46
C ILE A 299 9.39 4.82 -6.31
N LEU A 300 8.29 4.19 -6.73
CA LEU A 300 8.32 3.15 -7.75
C LEU A 300 8.08 3.76 -9.12
N CYS A 301 9.08 3.65 -10.00
CA CYS A 301 9.02 4.07 -11.38
C CYS A 301 9.15 2.83 -12.27
N LEU A 302 8.00 2.19 -12.55
CA LEU A 302 7.91 0.98 -13.36
C LEU A 302 7.65 1.33 -14.83
N ASP A 303 7.78 0.35 -15.72
CA ASP A 303 7.59 0.55 -17.16
C ASP A 303 6.16 1.01 -17.45
N GLY A 304 5.97 1.91 -18.42
CA GLY A 304 4.65 2.46 -18.78
C GLY A 304 3.68 1.47 -19.46
N ASP A 305 3.99 0.17 -19.44
CA ASP A 305 3.23 -0.87 -20.13
C ASP A 305 2.28 -1.65 -19.21
N ALA A 306 1.59 -2.64 -19.78
CA ALA A 306 0.66 -3.47 -19.01
C ALA A 306 1.35 -4.39 -18.00
N ALA A 307 2.64 -4.72 -18.20
CA ALA A 307 3.41 -5.52 -17.24
C ALA A 307 3.81 -4.66 -16.04
N GLY A 308 4.29 -3.43 -16.26
CA GLY A 308 4.57 -2.46 -15.21
C GLY A 308 3.33 -2.15 -14.37
N ALA A 309 2.16 -1.96 -14.99
CA ALA A 309 0.90 -1.77 -14.26
C ALA A 309 0.51 -2.98 -13.38
N ARG A 310 0.71 -4.21 -13.86
CA ARG A 310 0.49 -5.43 -13.06
C ARG A 310 1.48 -5.56 -11.91
N ALA A 311 2.73 -5.16 -12.13
CA ALA A 311 3.76 -5.13 -11.11
C ALA A 311 3.44 -4.09 -10.02
N ALA A 312 2.99 -2.89 -10.41
CA ALA A 312 2.54 -1.84 -9.49
C ALA A 312 1.38 -2.34 -8.61
N LEU A 313 0.35 -2.95 -9.20
CA LEU A 313 -0.80 -3.48 -8.45
C LEU A 313 -0.37 -4.51 -7.42
N ARG A 314 0.52 -5.42 -7.80
CA ARG A 314 1.06 -6.44 -6.89
C ARG A 314 1.83 -5.80 -5.75
N VAL A 315 2.62 -4.76 -6.01
CA VAL A 315 3.31 -4.04 -4.93
C VAL A 315 2.32 -3.36 -4.01
N CYS A 316 1.26 -2.75 -4.53
CA CYS A 316 0.20 -2.19 -3.69
C CYS A 316 -0.39 -3.26 -2.76
N GLU A 317 -0.76 -4.42 -3.30
CA GLU A 317 -1.35 -5.53 -2.52
C GLU A 317 -0.39 -6.05 -1.43
N VAL A 318 0.90 -6.23 -1.74
CA VAL A 318 1.91 -6.71 -0.79
C VAL A 318 2.27 -5.66 0.25
N SER A 319 2.19 -4.37 -0.09
CA SER A 319 2.58 -3.29 0.82
C SER A 319 1.47 -2.86 1.77
N LEU A 320 0.19 -3.02 1.43
CA LEU A 320 -0.94 -2.61 2.29
C LEU A 320 -0.83 -3.15 3.73
N PRO A 321 -0.57 -4.45 3.98
CA PRO A 321 -0.41 -4.99 5.34
C PRO A 321 0.83 -4.48 6.08
N LEU A 322 1.76 -3.85 5.36
CA LEU A 322 3.00 -3.34 5.92
C LEU A 322 2.96 -1.83 6.13
N LEU A 323 1.94 -1.09 5.67
CA LEU A 323 1.92 0.36 5.83
C LEU A 323 1.81 0.80 7.30
N SER A 324 2.41 1.95 7.59
CA SER A 324 2.20 2.72 8.83
C SER A 324 2.29 4.21 8.51
N PRO A 325 1.89 5.12 9.43
CA PRO A 325 2.01 6.57 9.20
C PRO A 325 3.42 7.03 8.82
N GLU A 326 4.46 6.29 9.24
CA GLU A 326 5.88 6.60 9.02
C GLU A 326 6.46 5.96 7.76
N ARG A 327 5.75 5.02 7.11
CA ARG A 327 6.24 4.31 5.91
C ARG A 327 5.15 4.14 4.86
N THR A 328 5.42 4.68 3.67
CA THR A 328 4.52 4.68 2.52
C THR A 328 5.27 4.41 1.22
N ILE A 329 4.56 4.36 0.10
CA ILE A 329 5.11 4.18 -1.24
C ILE A 329 4.49 5.22 -2.16
N ARG A 330 5.30 5.80 -3.06
CA ARG A 330 4.82 6.67 -4.14
C ARG A 330 5.04 6.01 -5.49
N PHE A 331 4.28 6.42 -6.49
CA PHE A 331 4.34 5.83 -7.83
C PHE A 331 4.57 6.89 -8.89
N CYS A 332 5.54 6.66 -9.77
CA CYS A 332 5.83 7.48 -10.93
C CYS A 332 5.44 6.68 -12.17
N ARG A 333 4.41 7.13 -12.89
CA ARG A 333 3.99 6.51 -14.15
C ARG A 333 4.68 7.18 -15.32
N LEU A 334 5.22 6.37 -16.22
CA LEU A 334 5.80 6.81 -17.49
C LEU A 334 4.79 6.67 -18.63
N ASP A 335 5.07 7.34 -19.76
CA ASP A 335 4.27 7.20 -20.97
C ASP A 335 4.33 5.76 -21.50
N PRO A 336 3.26 5.27 -22.16
CA PRO A 336 3.29 3.93 -22.75
C PRO A 336 4.44 3.78 -23.73
N LYS A 337 5.29 2.77 -23.50
CA LYS A 337 6.55 2.43 -24.22
C LYS A 337 7.83 3.09 -23.71
N ASP A 338 7.74 3.98 -22.73
CA ASP A 338 8.91 4.51 -22.06
C ASP A 338 9.26 3.66 -20.82
N ASP A 339 10.55 3.40 -20.69
CA ASP A 339 11.26 2.97 -19.48
C ASP A 339 12.18 4.13 -19.01
N PRO A 340 12.71 4.13 -17.78
CA PRO A 340 13.58 5.21 -17.31
C PRO A 340 14.79 5.46 -18.23
N ASP A 341 15.42 4.42 -18.77
CA ASP A 341 16.55 4.55 -19.70
C ASP A 341 16.16 5.29 -20.99
N SER A 342 15.09 4.85 -21.66
CA SER A 342 14.58 5.43 -22.91
C SER A 342 14.03 6.85 -22.71
N LEU A 343 13.39 7.13 -21.58
CA LEU A 343 12.94 8.48 -21.22
C LEU A 343 14.14 9.43 -21.09
N ILE A 344 15.15 9.04 -20.31
CA ILE A 344 16.37 9.85 -20.13
C ILE A 344 17.09 10.05 -21.47
N ARG A 345 17.18 9.01 -22.31
CA ARG A 345 17.86 9.12 -23.61
C ARG A 345 17.10 9.99 -24.62
N SER A 346 15.77 9.98 -24.59
CA SER A 346 14.94 10.70 -25.56
C SER A 346 14.66 12.15 -25.14
N ARG A 347 14.36 12.39 -23.86
CA ARG A 347 13.92 13.70 -23.33
C ARG A 347 14.86 14.31 -22.29
N GLY A 348 15.89 13.58 -21.87
CA GLY A 348 16.94 14.06 -20.97
C GLY A 348 16.59 13.94 -19.48
N PRO A 349 17.58 14.21 -18.58
CA PRO A 349 17.41 14.09 -17.13
C PRO A 349 16.29 14.97 -16.55
N ARG A 350 16.07 16.16 -17.15
CA ARG A 350 15.02 17.07 -16.69
C ARG A 350 13.62 16.47 -16.81
N ALA A 351 13.33 15.76 -17.90
CA ALA A 351 12.04 15.09 -18.07
C ALA A 351 11.84 13.99 -17.03
N MET A 352 12.91 13.26 -16.69
CA MET A 352 12.87 12.27 -15.62
C MET A 352 12.60 12.91 -14.26
N GLN A 353 13.24 14.05 -13.96
CA GLN A 353 12.98 14.81 -12.73
C GLN A 353 11.53 15.28 -12.65
N GLU A 354 10.98 15.80 -13.75
CA GLU A 354 9.58 16.24 -13.82
C GLU A 354 8.61 15.06 -13.58
N ALA A 355 8.90 13.89 -14.15
CA ALA A 355 8.12 12.67 -13.92
C ALA A 355 8.16 12.24 -12.44
N LEU A 356 9.35 12.19 -11.81
CA LEU A 356 9.52 11.83 -10.40
C LEU A 356 8.85 12.84 -9.46
N SER A 357 8.89 14.13 -9.78
CA SER A 357 8.20 15.17 -9.01
C SER A 357 6.68 15.07 -9.13
N GLY A 358 6.17 14.48 -10.21
CA GLY A 358 4.75 14.18 -10.40
C GLY A 358 4.30 12.83 -9.79
N ALA A 359 5.15 12.16 -9.00
CA ALA A 359 4.80 10.87 -8.42
C ALA A 359 3.56 10.97 -7.52
N THR A 360 2.60 10.07 -7.76
CA THR A 360 1.31 10.00 -7.06
C THR A 360 1.41 9.21 -5.76
N SER A 361 0.43 9.43 -4.89
CA SER A 361 0.28 8.64 -3.67
C SER A 361 -0.11 7.19 -3.98
N MET A 362 0.16 6.29 -3.03
CA MET A 362 -0.27 4.89 -3.14
C MET A 362 -1.79 4.75 -3.30
N ALA A 363 -2.59 5.59 -2.64
CA ALA A 363 -4.05 5.55 -2.75
C ALA A 363 -4.52 5.91 -4.16
N GLU A 364 -3.98 7.00 -4.73
CA GLU A 364 -4.29 7.43 -6.11
C GLU A 364 -3.86 6.38 -7.13
N GLU A 365 -2.67 5.81 -6.98
CA GLU A 365 -2.17 4.76 -7.88
C GLU A 365 -3.07 3.52 -7.83
N LEU A 366 -3.36 3.01 -6.62
CA LEU A 366 -4.21 1.84 -6.42
C LEU A 366 -5.59 2.04 -7.04
N PHE A 367 -6.20 3.20 -6.81
CA PHE A 367 -7.49 3.54 -7.39
C PHE A 367 -7.41 3.61 -8.93
N GLY A 368 -6.37 4.25 -9.47
CA GLY A 368 -6.14 4.34 -10.90
C GLY A 368 -5.95 2.98 -11.57
N LEU A 369 -5.24 2.05 -10.91
CA LEU A 369 -5.06 0.66 -11.39
C LEU A 369 -6.37 -0.14 -11.39
N LEU A 370 -7.18 -0.01 -10.32
CA LEU A 370 -8.43 -0.75 -10.18
C LEU A 370 -9.56 -0.22 -11.08
N THR A 371 -9.49 1.05 -11.45
CA THR A 371 -10.46 1.69 -12.35
C THR A 371 -10.02 1.75 -13.80
N ALA A 372 -8.79 1.29 -14.10
CA ALA A 372 -8.28 1.22 -15.45
C ALA A 372 -9.21 0.38 -16.33
N GLY A 373 -9.72 0.97 -17.41
CA GLY A 373 -10.64 0.32 -18.35
C GLY A 373 -12.13 0.39 -17.99
N LEU A 374 -12.51 0.97 -16.84
CA LEU A 374 -13.92 1.21 -16.49
C LEU A 374 -14.40 2.55 -17.05
N VAL A 375 -15.15 2.52 -18.14
CA VAL A 375 -15.66 3.74 -18.81
C VAL A 375 -17.05 4.13 -18.29
N ASP A 376 -17.94 3.17 -18.06
CA ASP A 376 -19.29 3.37 -17.50
C ASP A 376 -19.79 2.09 -16.80
N PRO A 377 -19.25 1.75 -15.62
CA PRO A 377 -19.63 0.51 -14.95
C PRO A 377 -21.07 0.56 -14.46
N GLY A 378 -21.81 -0.53 -14.70
CA GLY A 378 -23.17 -0.72 -14.17
C GLY A 378 -23.21 -0.71 -12.63
N PRO A 379 -24.41 -0.67 -12.02
CA PRO A 379 -24.56 -0.67 -10.57
C PRO A 379 -23.82 -1.84 -9.89
N ASP A 380 -23.90 -3.06 -10.44
CA ASP A 380 -23.25 -4.24 -9.86
C ASP A 380 -21.72 -4.13 -9.87
N GLN A 381 -21.13 -3.66 -10.98
CA GLN A 381 -19.69 -3.45 -11.10
C GLN A 381 -19.19 -2.33 -10.18
N ARG A 382 -20.00 -1.27 -9.98
CA ARG A 382 -19.70 -0.20 -9.03
C ARG A 382 -19.75 -0.69 -7.59
N ALA A 383 -20.74 -1.53 -7.25
CA ALA A 383 -20.83 -2.15 -5.93
C ALA A 383 -19.63 -3.06 -5.65
N ALA A 384 -19.27 -3.92 -6.60
CA ALA A 384 -18.10 -4.81 -6.49
C ALA A 384 -16.79 -4.03 -6.35
N LEU A 385 -16.60 -2.95 -7.13
CA LEU A 385 -15.43 -2.08 -6.99
C LEU A 385 -15.38 -1.41 -5.61
N ARG A 386 -16.50 -0.85 -5.14
CA ARG A 386 -16.58 -0.24 -3.81
C ARG A 386 -16.23 -1.24 -2.72
N GLU A 387 -16.79 -2.45 -2.78
CA GLU A 387 -16.49 -3.53 -1.83
C GLU A 387 -15.00 -3.89 -1.85
N LYS A 388 -14.40 -4.00 -3.05
CA LYS A 388 -12.97 -4.26 -3.20
C LYS A 388 -12.10 -3.14 -2.60
N LEU A 389 -12.42 -1.88 -2.84
CA LEU A 389 -11.68 -0.73 -2.27
C LEU A 389 -11.73 -0.75 -0.74
N VAL A 390 -12.92 -1.03 -0.18
CA VAL A 390 -13.12 -1.20 1.26
C VAL A 390 -12.30 -2.36 1.80
N ALA A 391 -12.33 -3.52 1.14
CA ALA A 391 -11.57 -4.69 1.58
C ALA A 391 -10.06 -4.42 1.59
N LEU A 392 -9.53 -3.74 0.57
CA LEU A 392 -8.12 -3.38 0.49
C LEU A 392 -7.70 -2.39 1.59
N SER A 393 -8.55 -1.39 1.91
CA SER A 393 -8.25 -0.45 3.01
C SER A 393 -8.14 -1.15 4.37
N ARG A 394 -8.89 -2.23 4.59
CA ARG A 394 -8.87 -3.02 5.83
C ARG A 394 -7.62 -3.88 6.00
N LEU A 395 -6.82 -4.06 4.94
CA LEU A 395 -5.54 -4.78 5.05
C LEU A 395 -4.50 -3.98 5.84
N ILE A 396 -4.66 -2.66 5.95
CA ILE A 396 -3.74 -1.79 6.69
C ILE A 396 -3.92 -2.04 8.21
N PRO A 397 -2.84 -2.38 8.96
CA PRO A 397 -2.96 -2.71 10.38
C PRO A 397 -3.34 -1.53 11.27
N ASP A 398 -2.82 -0.33 10.96
CA ASP A 398 -3.13 0.88 11.71
C ASP A 398 -4.55 1.36 11.40
N LYS A 399 -5.40 1.42 12.43
CA LYS A 399 -6.84 1.73 12.27
C LYS A 399 -7.10 3.15 11.76
N ALA A 400 -6.30 4.13 12.21
CA ALA A 400 -6.47 5.51 11.78
C ALA A 400 -6.07 5.65 10.31
N LEU A 401 -4.92 5.11 9.92
CA LEU A 401 -4.46 5.08 8.54
C LEU A 401 -5.41 4.30 7.62
N ALA A 402 -5.93 3.15 8.07
CA ALA A 402 -6.92 2.37 7.34
C ALA A 402 -8.19 3.18 7.07
N SER A 403 -8.65 3.97 8.05
CA SER A 403 -9.80 4.88 7.91
C SER A 403 -9.54 5.97 6.87
N GLU A 404 -8.38 6.62 6.94
CA GLU A 404 -7.97 7.65 5.96
C GLU A 404 -7.87 7.11 4.54
N TYR A 405 -7.26 5.93 4.37
CA TYR A 405 -7.20 5.24 3.07
C TYR A 405 -8.60 4.90 2.56
N ARG A 406 -9.49 4.39 3.43
CA ARG A 406 -10.87 4.08 3.07
C ARG A 406 -11.58 5.35 2.59
N SER A 407 -11.54 6.44 3.36
CA SER A 407 -12.20 7.69 2.99
C SER A 407 -11.67 8.22 1.66
N THR A 408 -10.34 8.28 1.52
CA THR A 408 -9.69 8.78 0.30
C THR A 408 -10.09 7.95 -0.94
N LEU A 409 -10.09 6.62 -0.84
CA LEU A 409 -10.48 5.74 -1.94
C LEU A 409 -11.98 5.89 -2.31
N LEU A 410 -12.85 6.07 -1.31
CA LEU A 410 -14.29 6.29 -1.53
C LEU A 410 -14.56 7.67 -2.13
N ASP A 411 -13.85 8.71 -1.71
CA ASP A 411 -13.97 10.05 -2.28
C ASP A 411 -13.60 10.05 -3.76
N MET A 412 -12.48 9.39 -4.12
CA MET A 412 -12.10 9.20 -5.53
C MET A 412 -13.14 8.39 -6.30
N PHE A 413 -13.69 7.34 -5.69
CA PHE A 413 -14.78 6.54 -6.28
C PHE A 413 -16.01 7.40 -6.60
N PHE A 414 -16.49 8.18 -5.63
CA PHE A 414 -17.65 9.03 -5.84
C PHE A 414 -17.36 10.15 -6.83
N ALA A 415 -16.20 10.81 -6.74
CA ALA A 415 -15.80 11.84 -7.69
C ALA A 415 -15.77 11.32 -9.14
N ARG A 416 -15.32 10.07 -9.34
CA ARG A 416 -15.21 9.44 -10.67
C ARG A 416 -16.56 9.05 -11.29
N PHE A 417 -17.54 8.64 -10.48
CA PHE A 417 -18.82 8.09 -10.94
C PHE A 417 -20.04 8.98 -10.67
N ARG A 418 -19.89 10.12 -9.99
CA ARG A 418 -20.96 11.09 -9.77
C ARG A 418 -21.24 11.86 -11.08
N ARG A 419 -22.44 11.67 -11.65
CA ARG A 419 -22.91 12.43 -12.82
C ARG A 419 -22.98 13.93 -12.49
N LYS A 420 -22.20 14.77 -13.16
CA LYS A 420 -22.43 16.23 -13.18
C LYS A 420 -23.74 16.51 -13.91
N LYS A 421 -24.83 16.79 -13.19
CA LYS A 421 -26.04 17.38 -13.80
C LYS A 421 -25.70 18.79 -14.30
N THR A 422 -25.47 18.94 -15.60
CA THR A 422 -25.40 20.26 -16.24
C THR A 422 -26.84 20.74 -16.42
N PHE A 423 -27.33 21.56 -15.51
CA PHE A 423 -28.58 22.30 -15.72
C PHE A 423 -28.33 23.38 -16.77
N GLN A 424 -28.58 23.08 -18.05
CA GLN A 424 -28.75 24.12 -19.07
C GLN A 424 -30.12 24.76 -18.87
N ARG A 425 -30.13 25.94 -18.26
CA ARG A 425 -31.29 26.85 -18.30
C ARG A 425 -31.46 27.33 -19.74
N LYS A 426 -32.37 26.73 -20.51
CA LYS A 426 -32.92 27.34 -21.72
C LYS A 426 -34.21 28.08 -21.34
N GLY A 427 -34.20 29.39 -21.53
CA GLY A 427 -35.36 30.25 -21.37
C GLY A 427 -36.25 30.31 -22.62
N GLY A 428 -37.49 30.77 -22.42
CA GLY A 428 -38.52 31.07 -23.43
C GLY A 428 -39.35 29.85 -23.83
N GLU A 429 -40.68 29.85 -23.91
CA GLU A 429 -41.71 30.89 -23.84
C GLU A 429 -43.01 30.23 -23.33
N SER A 430 -43.83 30.99 -22.63
CA SER A 430 -45.16 30.60 -22.19
C SER A 430 -46.18 30.78 -23.32
N LEU A 431 -46.89 29.70 -23.67
CA LEU A 431 -48.08 29.75 -24.50
C LEU A 431 -49.32 29.38 -23.65
N PRO A 432 -50.50 29.95 -23.98
CA PRO A 432 -51.54 30.23 -22.99
C PRO A 432 -52.42 29.02 -22.67
N LEU A 433 -52.96 29.05 -21.44
CA LEU A 433 -53.90 28.08 -20.89
C LEU A 433 -55.12 27.85 -21.79
N SER A 434 -55.42 26.58 -22.05
CA SER A 434 -56.78 26.12 -22.36
C SER A 434 -57.38 25.50 -21.10
N THR A 435 -58.44 26.12 -20.62
CA THR A 435 -59.25 25.76 -19.45
C THR A 435 -60.09 24.51 -19.72
N GLN A 436 -59.71 23.37 -19.15
CA GLN A 436 -60.65 22.36 -18.63
C GLN A 436 -60.02 21.64 -17.43
N ALA A 437 -60.73 21.60 -16.31
CA ALA A 437 -60.41 20.82 -15.12
C ALA A 437 -61.69 20.08 -14.66
N PRO A 438 -61.63 18.98 -13.87
CA PRO A 438 -60.49 18.14 -13.51
C PRO A 438 -60.77 16.64 -13.75
N GLY A 439 -60.02 16.01 -14.64
CA GLY A 439 -59.88 14.56 -14.72
C GLY A 439 -58.40 14.24 -14.64
N ALA A 440 -57.80 14.37 -13.46
CA ALA A 440 -56.38 14.14 -13.28
C ALA A 440 -56.07 12.64 -13.44
N MET A 441 -55.69 12.23 -14.64
CA MET A 441 -54.59 11.29 -14.79
C MET A 441 -53.43 11.87 -13.97
N ARG A 442 -53.23 11.34 -12.75
CA ARG A 442 -52.02 11.64 -11.97
C ARG A 442 -50.84 11.04 -12.73
N ASP A 443 -49.91 11.90 -13.13
CA ASP A 443 -48.64 11.52 -13.74
C ASP A 443 -47.96 10.43 -12.90
N VAL A 444 -47.64 9.30 -13.51
CA VAL A 444 -46.94 8.17 -12.90
C VAL A 444 -45.58 8.59 -12.33
N GLU A 445 -44.97 9.66 -12.85
CA GLU A 445 -43.74 10.27 -12.33
C GLU A 445 -43.95 11.08 -11.02
N SER A 446 -45.13 11.69 -10.82
CA SER A 446 -45.45 12.42 -9.58
C SER A 446 -45.67 11.48 -8.40
N GLY A 447 -46.27 10.30 -8.66
CA GLY A 447 -46.57 9.31 -7.64
C GLY A 447 -45.33 8.65 -7.04
N ASN A 448 -44.29 8.41 -7.84
CA ASN A 448 -43.03 7.83 -7.32
C ASN A 448 -42.26 8.82 -6.45
N LEU A 449 -42.23 10.10 -6.85
CA LEU A 449 -41.62 11.15 -6.03
C LEU A 449 -42.35 11.33 -4.70
N GLU A 450 -43.68 11.30 -4.71
CA GLU A 450 -44.50 11.37 -3.50
C GLU A 450 -44.23 10.18 -2.57
N ARG A 451 -44.15 8.95 -3.11
CA ARG A 451 -43.79 7.75 -2.34
C ARG A 451 -42.39 7.83 -1.74
N LEU A 452 -41.40 8.33 -2.49
CA LEU A 452 -40.04 8.53 -1.98
C LEU A 452 -40.00 9.59 -0.87
N ASN A 453 -40.75 10.69 -1.00
CA ASN A 453 -40.90 11.69 0.05
C ASN A 453 -41.56 11.10 1.30
N ILE A 454 -42.61 10.28 1.13
CA ILE A 454 -43.28 9.58 2.25
C ILE A 454 -42.30 8.68 3.00
N MET A 455 -41.49 7.89 2.29
CA MET A 455 -40.51 7.00 2.90
C MET A 455 -39.42 7.76 3.67
N THR A 456 -38.91 8.86 3.11
CA THR A 456 -37.96 9.72 3.81
C THR A 456 -38.61 10.44 5.00
N ALA A 457 -39.88 10.86 4.88
CA ALA A 457 -40.61 11.47 5.98
C ALA A 457 -40.84 10.49 7.14
N MET A 458 -41.16 9.22 6.86
CA MET A 458 -41.27 8.18 7.90
C MET A 458 -39.98 8.04 8.69
N LEU A 459 -38.81 8.08 8.03
CA LEU A 459 -37.50 8.01 8.70
C LEU A 459 -37.17 9.27 9.52
N LEU A 460 -37.74 10.42 9.18
CA LEU A 460 -37.59 11.66 9.93
C LEU A 460 -38.52 11.76 11.15
N HIS A 461 -39.61 10.99 11.17
CA HIS A 461 -40.54 10.87 12.31
C HIS A 461 -40.21 9.68 13.22
N HIS A 462 -39.69 8.60 12.63
CA HIS A 462 -39.31 7.37 13.34
C HIS A 462 -37.88 6.96 12.94
N PRO A 463 -36.83 7.67 13.40
CA PRO A 463 -35.46 7.37 13.02
C PRO A 463 -34.95 6.04 13.59
N ASP A 464 -35.62 5.50 14.61
CA ASP A 464 -35.32 4.22 15.25
C ASP A 464 -35.49 3.00 14.32
N ILE A 465 -36.26 3.13 13.24
CA ILE A 465 -36.42 2.07 12.23
C ILE A 465 -35.28 2.06 11.20
N LEU A 466 -34.45 3.11 11.15
CA LEU A 466 -33.40 3.28 10.14
C LEU A 466 -32.42 2.10 10.08
N PRO A 467 -31.96 1.49 11.20
CA PRO A 467 -31.07 0.32 11.14
C PRO A 467 -31.67 -0.90 10.42
N GLU A 468 -33.01 -1.03 10.42
CA GLU A 468 -33.69 -2.17 9.78
C GLU A 468 -33.88 -1.98 8.28
N VAL A 469 -33.87 -0.72 7.80
CA VAL A 469 -34.14 -0.38 6.40
C VAL A 469 -32.98 0.30 5.70
N GLU A 470 -31.89 0.61 6.39
CA GLU A 470 -30.70 1.32 5.90
C GLU A 470 -30.19 0.72 4.58
N GLN A 471 -30.02 -0.60 4.53
CA GLN A 471 -29.49 -1.27 3.36
C GLN A 471 -30.39 -1.03 2.13
N ALA A 472 -31.70 -1.17 2.29
CA ALA A 472 -32.67 -0.92 1.23
C ALA A 472 -32.76 0.57 0.87
N TYR A 473 -32.74 1.47 1.86
CA TYR A 473 -32.81 2.91 1.68
C TYR A 473 -31.57 3.47 0.95
N SER A 474 -30.39 2.94 1.25
CA SER A 474 -29.13 3.26 0.57
C SER A 474 -29.15 2.89 -0.92
N GLY A 475 -29.93 1.86 -1.29
CA GLY A 475 -30.07 1.37 -2.66
C GLY A 475 -31.05 2.17 -3.52
N LEU A 476 -31.88 3.04 -2.94
CA LEU A 476 -32.90 3.80 -3.69
C LEU A 476 -32.29 4.88 -4.58
N HIS A 477 -32.94 5.15 -5.72
CA HIS A 477 -32.61 6.29 -6.56
C HIS A 477 -33.39 7.53 -6.11
N LEU A 478 -32.76 8.34 -5.25
CA LEU A 478 -33.37 9.55 -4.70
C LEU A 478 -33.05 10.80 -5.55
N PRO A 479 -34.00 11.74 -5.69
CA PRO A 479 -33.73 13.09 -6.16
C PRO A 479 -32.68 13.80 -5.30
N SER A 480 -32.00 14.80 -5.87
CA SER A 480 -30.84 15.44 -5.24
C SER A 480 -31.09 16.09 -3.88
N GLU A 481 -32.33 16.45 -3.55
CA GLU A 481 -32.69 16.94 -2.22
C GLU A 481 -32.81 15.78 -1.23
N LEU A 482 -33.63 14.76 -1.53
CA LEU A 482 -33.79 13.56 -0.68
C LEU A 482 -32.50 12.77 -0.51
N ASP A 483 -31.64 12.74 -1.53
CA ASP A 483 -30.33 12.09 -1.48
C ASP A 483 -29.39 12.72 -0.44
N ARG A 484 -29.44 14.05 -0.30
CA ARG A 484 -28.67 14.76 0.74
C ARG A 484 -29.18 14.43 2.14
N LEU A 485 -30.50 14.38 2.31
CA LEU A 485 -31.10 13.95 3.58
C LEU A 485 -30.72 12.51 3.91
N ARG A 486 -30.77 11.60 2.92
CA ARG A 486 -30.34 10.22 3.12
C ARG A 486 -28.89 10.12 3.57
N SER A 487 -27.96 10.79 2.89
CA SER A 487 -26.55 10.75 3.29
C SER A 487 -26.38 11.22 4.73
N ALA A 488 -27.00 12.35 5.10
CA ALA A 488 -26.91 12.87 6.45
C ALA A 488 -27.53 11.94 7.51
N LEU A 489 -28.65 11.27 7.19
CA LEU A 489 -29.29 10.30 8.08
C LEU A 489 -28.45 9.03 8.28
N LEU A 490 -27.82 8.52 7.22
CA LEU A 490 -26.96 7.34 7.29
C LEU A 490 -25.63 7.62 7.99
N ASP A 491 -25.05 8.80 7.75
CA ASP A 491 -23.83 9.24 8.43
C ASP A 491 -24.09 9.42 9.93
N TRP A 492 -25.27 9.95 10.30
CA TRP A 492 -25.73 10.05 11.68
C TRP A 492 -25.90 8.69 12.35
N SER A 493 -26.61 7.76 11.71
CA SER A 493 -26.84 6.42 12.28
C SER A 493 -25.55 5.61 12.45
N CYS A 494 -24.48 5.94 11.72
CA CYS A 494 -23.18 5.32 11.91
C CYS A 494 -22.40 5.89 13.11
N GLN A 495 -22.71 7.10 13.58
CA GLN A 495 -22.02 7.75 14.69
C GLN A 495 -22.67 7.47 16.05
N GLU A 496 -23.96 7.19 16.06
CA GLU A 496 -24.71 6.78 17.26
C GLU A 496 -24.53 5.27 17.52
N GLU A 497 -23.83 4.93 18.61
CA GLU A 497 -23.50 3.53 18.96
C GLU A 497 -24.69 2.77 19.63
N GLU A 498 -25.70 3.48 20.17
CA GLU A 498 -26.86 2.90 20.86
C GLU A 498 -28.18 3.17 20.12
N ARG A 499 -29.01 2.14 19.93
CA ARG A 499 -30.33 2.25 19.26
C ARG A 499 -31.30 3.22 19.97
N ASP A 500 -31.15 3.39 21.28
CA ASP A 500 -31.98 4.30 22.08
C ASP A 500 -31.64 5.79 21.85
N GLY A 501 -30.51 6.09 21.19
CA GLY A 501 -30.11 7.45 20.78
C GLY A 501 -30.77 7.94 19.49
N LEU A 502 -31.44 7.06 18.72
CA LEU A 502 -32.07 7.38 17.44
C LEU A 502 -33.45 8.02 17.63
N THR A 503 -33.48 9.18 18.28
CA THR A 503 -34.70 9.95 18.53
C THR A 503 -34.96 10.98 17.43
N GLU A 504 -36.21 11.41 17.32
CA GLU A 504 -36.60 12.53 16.44
C GLU A 504 -35.82 13.82 16.77
N GLU A 505 -35.57 14.08 18.05
CA GLU A 505 -34.89 15.29 18.52
C GLU A 505 -33.39 15.29 18.16
N SER A 506 -32.69 14.17 18.40
CA SER A 506 -31.27 14.02 18.02
C SER A 506 -31.09 14.02 16.51
N CYS A 507 -32.02 13.41 15.75
CA CYS A 507 -32.03 13.45 14.29
C CYS A 507 -32.15 14.88 13.75
N MET A 508 -33.09 15.67 14.27
CA MET A 508 -33.29 17.05 13.82
C MET A 508 -32.12 17.97 14.20
N SER A 509 -31.54 17.79 15.40
CA SER A 509 -30.33 18.52 15.82
C SER A 509 -29.16 18.25 14.88
N TRP A 510 -28.94 16.97 14.52
CA TRP A 510 -27.90 16.59 13.57
C TRP A 510 -28.11 17.22 12.19
N LEU A 511 -29.34 17.20 11.68
CA LEU A 511 -29.68 17.79 10.38
C LEU A 511 -29.54 19.32 10.38
N GLU A 512 -29.75 19.98 11.53
CA GLU A 512 -29.51 21.40 11.69
C GLU A 512 -28.03 21.76 11.62
N GLU A 513 -27.16 21.02 12.32
CA GLU A 513 -25.71 21.20 12.27
C GLU A 513 -25.13 21.03 10.85
N HIS A 514 -25.79 20.21 10.02
CA HIS A 514 -25.41 19.94 8.63
C HIS A 514 -26.14 20.84 7.61
N GLY A 515 -26.89 21.85 8.06
CA GLY A 515 -27.56 22.83 7.20
C GLY A 515 -28.72 22.27 6.37
N LEU A 516 -29.35 21.20 6.84
CA LEU A 516 -30.45 20.49 6.17
C LEU A 516 -31.81 20.67 6.87
N ALA A 517 -31.90 21.45 7.95
CA ALA A 517 -33.13 21.66 8.73
C ALA A 517 -34.33 22.11 7.87
N ASP A 518 -34.15 23.09 6.97
CA ASP A 518 -35.23 23.58 6.09
C ASP A 518 -35.74 22.50 5.12
N LEU A 519 -34.84 21.64 4.64
CA LEU A 519 -35.18 20.56 3.74
C LEU A 519 -35.85 19.41 4.49
N ALA A 520 -35.34 19.06 5.68
CA ALA A 520 -35.94 18.08 6.57
C ALA A 520 -37.36 18.50 6.98
N GLY A 521 -37.55 19.76 7.36
CA GLY A 521 -38.86 20.32 7.72
C GLY A 521 -39.88 20.26 6.56
N ARG A 522 -39.46 20.55 5.33
CA ARG A 522 -40.33 20.43 4.14
C ARG A 522 -40.77 18.99 3.87
N VAL A 523 -39.86 18.03 3.98
CA VAL A 523 -40.15 16.61 3.74
C VAL A 523 -40.99 16.02 4.86
N LYS A 524 -40.68 16.38 6.11
CA LYS A 524 -41.39 15.97 7.32
C LYS A 524 -42.83 16.48 7.39
N GLY A 525 -43.08 17.68 6.85
CA GLY A 525 -44.42 18.27 6.72
C GLY A 525 -45.24 17.76 5.52
N GLY A 526 -44.72 16.79 4.76
CA GLY A 526 -45.42 16.14 3.66
C GLY A 526 -46.57 15.22 4.12
N PRO A 527 -47.41 14.73 3.19
CA PRO A 527 -48.49 13.80 3.52
C PRO A 527 -47.90 12.48 4.07
N LEU A 528 -48.45 11.98 5.17
CA LEU A 528 -48.12 10.67 5.76
C LEU A 528 -49.36 9.75 5.76
N PRO A 529 -49.17 8.42 5.76
CA PRO A 529 -50.26 7.48 5.98
C PRO A 529 -50.91 7.70 7.36
N ARG A 530 -52.22 7.44 7.46
CA ARG A 530 -52.99 7.65 8.70
C ARG A 530 -52.46 6.84 9.89
N SER A 531 -51.91 5.65 9.65
CA SER A 531 -51.27 4.79 10.65
C SER A 531 -50.00 5.39 11.28
N VAL A 532 -49.44 6.44 10.68
CA VAL A 532 -48.18 7.09 11.10
C VAL A 532 -48.42 8.50 11.66
N GLY A 533 -49.56 9.13 11.34
CA GLY A 533 -49.81 10.54 11.61
C GLY A 533 -50.43 10.90 12.97
N ASP A 534 -51.07 9.95 13.67
CA ASP A 534 -51.77 10.26 14.94
C ASP A 534 -50.85 9.99 16.15
N GLY A 535 -50.14 11.05 16.57
CA GLY A 535 -49.23 11.05 17.71
C GLY A 535 -49.88 10.80 19.07
N LYS A 536 -50.25 9.54 19.37
CA LYS A 536 -50.60 9.11 20.73
C LYS A 536 -50.06 7.72 21.09
N VAL A 537 -49.13 7.77 22.05
CA VAL A 537 -48.71 6.75 23.02
C VAL A 537 -47.76 5.65 22.52
N LYS A 538 -46.69 5.47 23.31
CA LYS A 538 -45.66 4.42 23.25
C LYS A 538 -46.29 3.03 23.32
N ASP A 539 -46.25 2.25 22.23
CA ASP A 539 -46.37 0.79 22.26
C ASP A 539 -45.64 0.18 21.05
N GLU A 540 -45.00 -0.98 21.25
CA GLU A 540 -44.25 -1.75 20.24
C GLU A 540 -45.11 -2.17 19.03
N ILE A 541 -46.44 -2.15 19.18
CA ILE A 541 -47.42 -2.53 18.15
C ILE A 541 -47.41 -1.53 16.99
N LEU A 542 -47.26 -0.22 17.25
CA LEU A 542 -47.21 0.81 16.21
C LEU A 542 -45.91 0.75 15.39
N LYS A 543 -44.80 0.23 15.95
CA LYS A 543 -43.52 0.14 15.22
C LYS A 543 -43.59 -0.88 14.08
N VAL A 544 -44.30 -1.99 14.29
CA VAL A 544 -44.54 -3.00 13.25
C VAL A 544 -45.32 -2.38 12.09
N ASP A 545 -46.34 -1.57 12.37
CA ASP A 545 -47.15 -0.90 11.35
C ASP A 545 -46.34 0.14 10.54
N VAL A 546 -45.40 0.85 11.17
CA VAL A 546 -44.53 1.82 10.48
C VAL A 546 -43.51 1.13 9.57
N ILE A 547 -42.89 0.04 10.03
CA ILE A 547 -41.90 -0.72 9.24
C ILE A 547 -42.59 -1.46 8.08
N GLU A 548 -43.76 -2.07 8.32
CA GLU A 548 -44.59 -2.67 7.27
C GLU A 548 -45.01 -1.62 6.23
N SER A 549 -45.43 -0.43 6.68
CA SER A 549 -45.75 0.70 5.80
C SER A 549 -44.54 1.14 4.97
N TRP A 550 -43.35 1.24 5.58
CA TRP A 550 -42.14 1.62 4.87
C TRP A 550 -41.78 0.62 3.76
N TRP A 551 -41.81 -0.68 4.08
CA TRP A 551 -41.58 -1.74 3.09
C TRP A 551 -42.65 -1.78 2.00
N HIS A 552 -43.90 -1.45 2.34
CA HIS A 552 -44.98 -1.32 1.36
C HIS A 552 -44.67 -0.23 0.33
N PHE A 553 -44.25 0.97 0.76
CA PHE A 553 -43.83 2.03 -0.16
C PHE A 553 -42.55 1.67 -0.93
N TYR A 554 -41.58 1.03 -0.27
CA TYR A 554 -40.36 0.54 -0.94
C TYR A 554 -40.70 -0.44 -2.07
N ALA A 555 -41.56 -1.42 -1.80
CA ALA A 555 -41.98 -2.41 -2.78
C ALA A 555 -42.78 -1.78 -3.94
N LEU A 556 -43.56 -0.72 -3.69
CA LEU A 556 -44.28 0.00 -4.75
C LEU A 556 -43.35 0.80 -5.66
N VAL A 557 -42.21 1.26 -5.14
CA VAL A 557 -41.21 2.01 -5.92
C VAL A 557 -40.20 1.07 -6.59
N ASN A 558 -39.88 -0.07 -5.96
CA ASN A 558 -38.79 -0.96 -6.36
C ASN A 558 -39.12 -2.45 -6.20
N PHE A 559 -40.27 -2.87 -6.74
CA PHE A 559 -40.84 -4.22 -6.54
C PHE A 559 -39.88 -5.35 -6.94
N GLN A 560 -39.21 -5.25 -8.09
CA GLN A 560 -38.30 -6.30 -8.58
C GLN A 560 -37.11 -6.51 -7.65
N THR A 561 -36.53 -5.42 -7.13
CA THR A 561 -35.41 -5.52 -6.17
C THR A 561 -35.90 -6.02 -4.82
N PHE A 562 -37.09 -5.59 -4.39
CA PHE A 562 -37.75 -6.05 -3.17
C PHE A 562 -38.00 -7.57 -3.19
N GLU A 563 -38.59 -8.11 -4.27
CA GLU A 563 -38.82 -9.55 -4.40
C GLU A 563 -37.52 -10.34 -4.40
N ARG A 564 -36.53 -9.94 -5.22
CA ARG A 564 -35.26 -10.66 -5.31
C ARG A 564 -34.53 -10.73 -3.97
N THR A 565 -34.41 -9.60 -3.28
CA THR A 565 -33.73 -9.56 -1.97
C THR A 565 -34.51 -10.34 -0.91
N LEU A 566 -35.85 -10.36 -0.98
CA LEU A 566 -36.67 -11.15 -0.08
C LEU A 566 -36.50 -12.66 -0.33
N GLU A 567 -36.42 -13.09 -1.59
CA GLU A 567 -36.14 -14.49 -1.93
C GLU A 567 -34.75 -14.94 -1.48
N GLU A 568 -33.74 -14.08 -1.63
CA GLU A 568 -32.37 -14.32 -1.16
C GLU A 568 -32.32 -14.48 0.37
N ASP A 569 -33.01 -13.60 1.12
CA ASP A 569 -33.03 -13.64 2.58
C ASP A 569 -33.83 -14.84 3.12
N VAL A 570 -34.94 -15.22 2.47
CA VAL A 570 -35.66 -16.47 2.78
C VAL A 570 -34.80 -17.69 2.51
N THR A 571 -34.11 -17.73 1.37
CA THR A 571 -33.23 -18.85 1.01
C THR A 571 -32.10 -18.97 2.02
N ARG A 572 -31.51 -17.85 2.44
CA ARG A 572 -30.46 -17.81 3.45
C ARG A 572 -30.94 -18.30 4.80
N ALA A 573 -32.08 -17.79 5.30
CA ALA A 573 -32.64 -18.21 6.58
C ALA A 573 -32.95 -19.72 6.62
N VAL A 574 -33.42 -20.29 5.50
CA VAL A 574 -33.65 -21.74 5.37
C VAL A 574 -32.36 -22.55 5.38
N ILE A 575 -31.30 -22.07 4.70
CA ILE A 575 -29.99 -22.76 4.62
C ILE A 575 -29.26 -22.69 5.96
N GLU A 576 -29.31 -21.54 6.63
CA GLU A 576 -28.58 -21.27 7.87
C GLU A 576 -29.34 -21.74 9.12
N GLY A 577 -30.62 -22.11 8.96
CA GLY A 577 -31.48 -22.55 10.07
C GLY A 577 -31.86 -21.42 11.02
N ASP A 578 -31.88 -20.18 10.53
CA ASP A 578 -32.20 -18.97 11.29
C ASP A 578 -33.72 -18.86 11.47
N MET A 579 -34.24 -19.58 12.47
CA MET A 579 -35.65 -19.68 12.80
C MET A 579 -35.88 -19.43 14.29
N GLU A 580 -36.79 -18.53 14.62
CA GLU A 580 -37.15 -18.18 15.98
C GLU A 580 -38.32 -19.04 16.50
N PRO A 581 -38.28 -19.48 17.76
CA PRO A 581 -39.42 -20.15 18.38
C PRO A 581 -40.60 -19.19 18.54
N PHE A 582 -41.80 -19.64 18.21
CA PHE A 582 -43.05 -18.89 18.35
C PHE A 582 -44.17 -19.77 18.87
N VAL A 583 -45.17 -19.15 19.50
CA VAL A 583 -46.40 -19.80 19.98
C VAL A 583 -47.57 -19.12 19.30
N ASP A 584 -48.37 -19.90 18.56
CA ASP A 584 -49.54 -19.36 17.87
C ASP A 584 -50.69 -19.01 18.82
N GLU A 585 -51.74 -18.37 18.29
CA GLU A 585 -52.92 -17.94 19.05
C GLU A 585 -53.68 -19.12 19.69
N ASN A 586 -53.40 -20.37 19.27
CA ASN A 586 -53.98 -21.59 19.80
C ASN A 586 -53.07 -22.30 20.81
N GLY A 587 -51.93 -21.69 21.18
CA GLY A 587 -50.98 -22.23 22.15
C GLY A 587 -50.04 -23.32 21.61
N GLN A 588 -49.93 -23.49 20.29
CA GLN A 588 -49.01 -24.44 19.66
C GLN A 588 -47.64 -23.80 19.42
N SER A 589 -46.58 -24.48 19.88
CA SER A 589 -45.19 -24.05 19.66
C SER A 589 -44.67 -24.51 18.30
N GLY A 590 -44.01 -23.60 17.59
CA GLY A 590 -43.40 -23.82 16.28
C GLY A 590 -42.16 -22.96 16.04
N LEU A 591 -41.60 -23.05 14.84
CA LEU A 591 -40.48 -22.23 14.38
C LEU A 591 -40.97 -21.30 13.27
N ARG A 592 -40.59 -20.02 13.33
CA ARG A 592 -40.90 -19.01 12.31
C ARG A 592 -39.63 -18.26 11.87
N PHE A 593 -39.67 -17.62 10.72
CA PHE A 593 -38.62 -16.70 10.31
C PHE A 593 -38.54 -15.50 11.28
N PRO A 594 -37.37 -14.82 11.36
CA PRO A 594 -37.22 -13.60 12.15
C PRO A 594 -38.29 -12.56 11.80
N ASN A 595 -38.71 -11.77 12.80
CA ASN A 595 -39.81 -10.80 12.64
C ASN A 595 -39.61 -9.86 11.43
N ALA A 596 -38.40 -9.35 11.21
CA ALA A 596 -38.09 -8.47 10.08
C ALA A 596 -38.32 -9.13 8.70
N LEU A 597 -38.05 -10.44 8.60
CA LEU A 597 -38.29 -11.23 7.38
C LEU A 597 -39.79 -11.53 7.21
N MET A 598 -40.48 -11.83 8.31
CA MET A 598 -41.94 -12.04 8.32
C MET A 598 -42.72 -10.78 7.89
N THR A 599 -42.31 -9.59 8.34
CA THR A 599 -42.86 -8.29 7.92
C THR A 599 -42.79 -8.11 6.41
N ARG A 600 -41.63 -8.39 5.79
CA ARG A 600 -41.48 -8.28 4.33
C ARG A 600 -42.29 -9.32 3.56
N LEU A 601 -42.42 -10.53 4.09
CA LEU A 601 -43.28 -11.58 3.53
C LEU A 601 -44.76 -11.16 3.51
N ARG A 602 -45.27 -10.59 4.62
CA ARG A 602 -46.64 -10.05 4.69
C ARG A 602 -46.88 -8.95 3.66
N VAL A 603 -45.94 -8.01 3.53
CA VAL A 603 -46.03 -6.93 2.53
C VAL A 603 -46.07 -7.49 1.10
N ARG A 604 -45.23 -8.48 0.78
CA ARG A 604 -45.25 -9.15 -0.54
C ARG A 604 -46.60 -9.82 -0.79
N ASP A 605 -47.11 -10.56 0.19
CA ASP A 605 -48.34 -11.34 0.03
C ASP A 605 -49.56 -10.43 -0.11
N ALA A 606 -49.64 -9.32 0.66
CA ALA A 606 -50.67 -8.31 0.51
C ALA A 606 -50.62 -7.58 -0.85
N LEU A 607 -49.41 -7.25 -1.33
CA LEU A 607 -49.24 -6.65 -2.67
C LEU A 607 -49.65 -7.61 -3.80
N LYS A 608 -49.48 -8.92 -3.61
CA LYS A 608 -49.88 -9.97 -4.58
C LYS A 608 -51.37 -10.30 -4.52
N SER A 609 -52.00 -10.24 -3.34
CA SER A 609 -53.44 -10.48 -3.17
C SER A 609 -54.31 -9.29 -3.61
N GLY A 610 -53.71 -8.11 -3.79
CA GLY A 610 -54.42 -6.88 -4.11
C GLY A 610 -55.14 -6.26 -2.90
N GLU A 611 -54.90 -6.79 -1.69
CA GLU A 611 -55.37 -6.20 -0.45
C GLU A 611 -54.53 -4.96 -0.12
N ARG A 612 -55.19 -3.84 0.19
CA ARG A 612 -54.50 -2.63 0.65
C ARG A 612 -54.05 -2.87 2.08
N VAL A 613 -52.74 -2.80 2.31
CA VAL A 613 -52.17 -2.73 3.66
C VAL A 613 -52.49 -1.34 4.22
N GLY A 614 -53.41 -1.29 5.18
CA GLY A 614 -53.83 -0.07 5.91
C GLY A 614 -54.84 0.81 5.17
N GLU A 615 -56.11 0.74 5.59
CA GLU A 615 -57.08 1.86 5.46
C GLU A 615 -57.09 2.73 6.72
#